data_AF-A0A9W8XHU6-F1
#
_entry.id   AF-A0A9W8XHU6-F1
#
_cell.length_a   1.000
_cell.length_b   1.000
_cell.length_c   1.000
_cell.angle_alpha   90.00
_cell.angle_beta   90.00
_cell.angle_gamma   90.00
#
_symmetry.space_group_name_H-M   'P 1'
#
loop_
_entity.id
_entity.type
_entity.pdbx_description
1 polymer ?
#
loop_
_entity_poly.entity_id
_entity_poly.type
_entity_poly.pdbx_seq_one_letter_code
_entity_poly.pdbx_strand_id
1 'polypeptide(L)'
;MLYLINTYLNLVKGALMDSVVRASDLAMQATAAATQDYGPGCPENTTPAGADTSSVSRTKLGSVEYGGGGIYQCTVPGTVALTFDDGPFDNYTDHVLDLFEQYNAKGTFFITGNNINKGEIDTTASHSATIKRMASEGHQIASHTWTHLDLSAVSETDRKAQMVKNEMALRNILGYFPTYMRPPYSSCTAESGCEQTMSDLGYHVVYFNVDTDDYNQLEATQIQNAKNYFRGNITANGATPANNEWLAIAHDIHPQTAYNLTEYMLSTLTTLGYKAVTVGECLGDDAANWYRANPGTTTQT
;
A
#
# COMPACT_ATOMS: atom_id res chain seq x y z
N MET A 1 -5.85 -48.24 3.66
CA MET A 1 -6.22 -47.25 2.62
C MET A 1 -7.46 -46.43 2.96
N LEU A 2 -8.47 -46.96 3.68
CA LEU A 2 -9.63 -46.15 4.12
C LEU A 2 -9.38 -45.18 5.29
N TYR A 3 -8.35 -45.41 6.12
CA TYR A 3 -8.09 -44.57 7.30
C TYR A 3 -7.44 -43.21 6.96
N LEU A 4 -6.67 -43.13 5.87
CA LEU A 4 -5.97 -41.92 5.42
C LEU A 4 -6.90 -40.92 4.69
N ILE A 5 -7.98 -41.41 4.09
CA ILE A 5 -8.96 -40.56 3.37
C ILE A 5 -9.86 -39.81 4.38
N ASN A 6 -10.19 -40.46 5.51
CA ASN A 6 -11.09 -39.89 6.50
C ASN A 6 -10.44 -38.76 7.32
N THR A 7 -9.11 -38.79 7.51
CA THR A 7 -8.36 -37.71 8.17
C THR A 7 -8.24 -36.48 7.26
N TYR A 8 -8.05 -36.69 5.94
CA TYR A 8 -7.98 -35.60 4.95
C TYR A 8 -9.33 -34.89 4.78
N LEU A 9 -10.45 -35.62 4.76
CA LEU A 9 -11.78 -35.00 4.65
C LEU A 9 -12.19 -34.18 5.89
N ASN A 10 -11.74 -34.57 7.09
CA ASN A 10 -12.03 -33.81 8.31
C ASN A 10 -11.12 -32.58 8.46
N LEU A 11 -9.87 -32.62 7.98
CA LEU A 11 -8.98 -31.46 7.91
C LEU A 11 -9.48 -30.41 6.90
N VAL A 12 -9.98 -30.85 5.74
CA VAL A 12 -10.52 -29.96 4.70
C VAL A 12 -11.85 -29.34 5.14
N LYS A 13 -12.72 -30.09 5.85
CA LYS A 13 -13.97 -29.53 6.43
C LYS A 13 -13.71 -28.56 7.59
N GLY A 14 -12.67 -28.79 8.40
CA GLY A 14 -12.26 -27.86 9.46
C GLY A 14 -11.74 -26.54 8.90
N ALA A 15 -10.86 -26.60 7.89
CA ALA A 15 -10.32 -25.41 7.22
C ALA A 15 -11.38 -24.62 6.42
N LEU A 16 -12.38 -25.30 5.85
CA LEU A 16 -13.51 -24.66 5.16
C LEU A 16 -14.54 -24.03 6.11
N MET A 17 -14.70 -24.53 7.34
CA MET A 17 -15.60 -23.89 8.31
C MET A 17 -14.92 -22.72 9.04
N ASP A 18 -13.62 -22.78 9.32
CA ASP A 18 -12.88 -21.67 9.94
C ASP A 18 -12.70 -20.47 8.97
N SER A 19 -12.61 -20.74 7.66
CA SER A 19 -12.56 -19.69 6.63
C SER A 19 -13.92 -19.03 6.40
N VAL A 20 -15.04 -19.73 6.57
CA VAL A 20 -16.39 -19.16 6.46
C VAL A 20 -16.76 -18.33 7.70
N VAL A 21 -16.28 -18.71 8.90
CA VAL A 21 -16.52 -17.94 10.13
C VAL A 21 -15.63 -16.69 10.22
N ARG A 22 -14.42 -16.70 9.63
CA ARG A 22 -13.56 -15.50 9.56
C ARG A 22 -13.93 -14.56 8.40
N ALA A 23 -14.50 -15.09 7.31
CA ALA A 23 -15.08 -14.25 6.26
C ALA A 23 -16.33 -13.49 6.74
N SER A 24 -17.09 -14.01 7.71
CA SER A 24 -18.25 -13.30 8.26
C SER A 24 -17.90 -12.10 9.16
N ASP A 25 -16.71 -12.08 9.78
CA ASP A 25 -16.26 -10.93 10.58
C ASP A 25 -15.64 -9.81 9.72
N LEU A 26 -15.11 -10.14 8.53
CA LEU A 26 -14.69 -9.15 7.52
C LEU A 26 -15.86 -8.67 6.64
N ALA A 27 -16.88 -9.51 6.41
CA ALA A 27 -18.07 -9.12 5.64
C ALA A 27 -19.08 -8.26 6.40
N MET A 28 -18.96 -8.14 7.74
CA MET A 28 -19.88 -7.30 8.53
C MET A 28 -19.57 -5.79 8.43
N GLN A 29 -18.52 -5.39 7.68
CA GLN A 29 -18.24 -3.98 7.37
C GLN A 29 -18.68 -3.55 5.95
N ALA A 30 -19.13 -4.48 5.10
CA ALA A 30 -19.38 -4.20 3.67
C ALA A 30 -20.86 -3.98 3.29
N THR A 31 -21.81 -3.90 4.22
CA THR A 31 -23.26 -3.83 3.89
C THR A 31 -24.00 -2.56 4.34
N ALA A 32 -23.32 -1.45 4.64
CA ALA A 32 -24.01 -0.23 5.06
C ALA A 32 -23.47 1.07 4.44
N ALA A 33 -23.17 1.07 3.13
CA ALA A 33 -22.82 2.28 2.38
C ALA A 33 -24.04 3.10 1.88
N ALA A 34 -25.22 2.90 2.48
CA ALA A 34 -26.40 3.71 2.17
C ALA A 34 -27.06 4.17 3.47
N THR A 35 -26.80 5.42 3.85
CA THR A 35 -27.51 6.18 4.90
C THR A 35 -27.32 5.71 6.35
N GLN A 36 -26.12 5.29 6.76
CA GLN A 36 -25.83 5.13 8.19
C GLN A 36 -24.97 6.30 8.69
N ASP A 37 -25.64 7.20 9.41
CA ASP A 37 -25.04 8.15 10.35
C ASP A 37 -24.35 7.33 11.44
N TYR A 38 -23.16 6.82 11.13
CA TYR A 38 -22.28 6.26 12.13
C TYR A 38 -22.00 7.36 13.14
N GLY A 39 -22.05 7.04 14.44
CA GLY A 39 -21.85 8.06 15.48
C GLY A 39 -20.58 8.90 15.26
N PRO A 40 -20.47 10.08 15.89
CA PRO A 40 -19.44 11.09 15.58
C PRO A 40 -17.98 10.61 15.75
N GLY A 41 -17.75 9.42 16.30
CA GLY A 41 -16.43 8.82 16.47
C GLY A 41 -15.93 7.97 15.29
N CYS A 42 -16.70 7.80 14.22
CA CYS A 42 -16.22 7.07 13.05
C CYS A 42 -15.24 7.91 12.22
N PRO A 43 -14.04 7.38 11.89
CA PRO A 43 -13.04 8.08 11.07
C PRO A 43 -13.56 8.59 9.72
N GLU A 44 -14.60 7.95 9.18
CA GLU A 44 -15.31 8.41 7.97
C GLU A 44 -15.91 9.81 8.11
N ASN A 45 -16.31 10.19 9.31
CA ASN A 45 -16.95 11.48 9.56
C ASN A 45 -15.93 12.59 9.80
N THR A 46 -14.66 12.25 10.00
CA THR A 46 -13.61 13.25 10.15
C THR A 46 -13.05 13.65 8.79
N THR A 47 -12.83 14.95 8.63
CA THR A 47 -12.21 15.54 7.45
C THR A 47 -11.00 16.31 7.93
N PRO A 48 -9.80 16.01 7.41
CA PRO A 48 -8.60 16.77 7.76
C PRO A 48 -8.80 18.26 7.58
N ALA A 49 -8.13 19.05 8.41
CA ALA A 49 -8.17 20.51 8.27
C ALA A 49 -7.45 20.97 6.98
N GLY A 50 -7.53 22.26 6.68
CA GLY A 50 -6.81 22.86 5.55
C GLY A 50 -7.61 22.88 4.24
N ALA A 51 -6.92 23.21 3.15
CA ALA A 51 -7.53 23.39 1.83
C ALA A 51 -7.92 22.05 1.21
N ASP A 52 -9.15 21.99 0.71
CA ASP A 52 -9.70 20.89 -0.08
C ASP A 52 -8.95 20.77 -1.43
N THR A 53 -8.60 19.54 -1.81
CA THR A 53 -7.79 19.25 -3.00
C THR A 53 -8.61 18.86 -4.22
N SER A 54 -9.94 18.75 -4.13
CA SER A 54 -10.82 18.37 -5.24
C SER A 54 -10.75 19.33 -6.43
N SER A 55 -10.42 20.60 -6.17
CA SER A 55 -10.26 21.64 -7.21
C SER A 55 -8.85 21.70 -7.83
N VAL A 56 -7.88 20.94 -7.30
CA VAL A 56 -6.52 20.91 -7.86
C VAL A 56 -6.55 20.21 -9.23
N SER A 57 -5.83 20.77 -10.21
CA SER A 57 -5.72 20.19 -11.55
C SER A 57 -5.16 18.76 -11.51
N ARG A 58 -5.86 17.83 -12.17
CA ARG A 58 -5.50 16.40 -12.28
C ARG A 58 -4.73 16.12 -13.56
N THR A 59 -3.74 16.97 -13.86
CA THR A 59 -2.92 16.82 -15.07
C THR A 59 -2.13 15.52 -15.00
N LYS A 60 -2.24 14.70 -16.05
CA LYS A 60 -1.54 13.42 -16.20
C LYS A 60 -0.19 13.68 -16.83
N LEU A 61 0.89 13.39 -16.11
CA LEU A 61 2.28 13.63 -16.53
C LEU A 61 3.01 12.29 -16.70
N GLY A 62 4.09 12.30 -17.50
CA GLY A 62 4.85 11.09 -17.78
C GLY A 62 4.11 10.08 -18.66
N SER A 63 4.64 8.86 -18.72
CA SER A 63 4.12 7.77 -19.57
C SER A 63 3.51 6.62 -18.76
N VAL A 64 3.55 6.67 -17.44
CA VAL A 64 2.92 5.67 -16.57
C VAL A 64 1.40 5.85 -16.61
N GLU A 65 0.67 4.74 -16.70
CA GLU A 65 -0.78 4.74 -16.85
C GLU A 65 -1.50 5.31 -15.61
N TYR A 66 -2.62 6.01 -15.86
CA TYR A 66 -3.50 6.56 -14.83
C TYR A 66 -4.87 5.89 -14.85
N GLY A 67 -5.30 5.34 -13.71
CA GLY A 67 -6.48 4.48 -13.61
C GLY A 67 -6.27 3.16 -14.34
N GLY A 68 -7.31 2.71 -15.05
CA GLY A 68 -7.26 1.49 -15.86
C GLY A 68 -7.10 0.21 -15.04
N GLY A 69 -6.67 -0.86 -15.70
CA GLY A 69 -6.54 -2.19 -15.08
C GLY A 69 -5.41 -2.32 -14.04
N GLY A 70 -4.62 -1.26 -13.86
CA GLY A 70 -3.59 -1.16 -12.82
C GLY A 70 -2.22 -1.73 -13.18
N ILE A 71 -1.25 -1.40 -12.32
CA ILE A 71 0.18 -1.66 -12.52
C ILE A 71 0.61 -2.79 -11.57
N TYR A 72 0.90 -3.96 -12.12
CA TYR A 72 1.27 -5.14 -11.32
C TYR A 72 2.77 -5.39 -11.23
N GLN A 73 3.54 -4.87 -12.17
CA GLN A 73 4.97 -5.16 -12.28
C GLN A 73 5.76 -3.90 -12.62
N CYS A 74 7.01 -3.89 -12.19
CA CYS A 74 7.99 -2.89 -12.61
C CYS A 74 8.31 -3.04 -14.11
N THR A 75 9.02 -2.06 -14.68
CA THR A 75 9.43 -2.07 -16.09
C THR A 75 10.93 -1.91 -16.28
N VAL A 76 11.68 -1.59 -15.21
CA VAL A 76 13.13 -1.43 -15.23
C VAL A 76 13.80 -2.71 -14.69
N PRO A 77 14.47 -3.52 -15.53
CA PRO A 77 15.15 -4.73 -15.07
C PRO A 77 16.19 -4.46 -13.99
N GLY A 78 16.38 -5.44 -13.11
CA GLY A 78 17.33 -5.37 -12.00
C GLY A 78 16.83 -4.55 -10.80
N THR A 79 15.59 -4.06 -10.87
CA THR A 79 14.96 -3.34 -9.77
C THR A 79 13.90 -4.18 -9.08
N VAL A 80 13.74 -3.95 -7.78
CA VAL A 80 12.62 -4.45 -6.99
C VAL A 80 12.03 -3.31 -6.19
N ALA A 81 10.75 -3.02 -6.40
CA ALA A 81 10.01 -2.10 -5.55
C ALA A 81 9.46 -2.86 -4.34
N LEU A 82 10.08 -2.66 -3.17
CA LEU A 82 9.51 -3.09 -1.91
C LEU A 82 8.50 -2.04 -1.45
N THR A 83 7.26 -2.48 -1.23
CA THR A 83 6.16 -1.59 -0.88
C THR A 83 5.48 -2.00 0.42
N PHE A 84 5.07 -1.02 1.21
CA PHE A 84 4.44 -1.23 2.52
C PHE A 84 3.12 -0.49 2.61
N ASP A 85 2.06 -1.21 2.98
CA ASP A 85 0.71 -0.68 3.10
C ASP A 85 0.33 -0.40 4.56
N ASP A 86 -0.75 0.35 4.75
CA ASP A 86 -1.42 0.68 6.01
C ASP A 86 -0.71 1.62 6.99
N GLY A 87 0.61 1.77 6.86
CA GLY A 87 1.43 2.63 7.70
C GLY A 87 1.09 4.13 7.66
N PRO A 88 1.76 4.96 8.47
CA PRO A 88 2.82 4.56 9.41
C PRO A 88 2.24 3.95 10.69
N PHE A 89 3.05 3.19 11.42
CA PHE A 89 2.74 2.67 12.76
C PHE A 89 3.94 2.88 13.70
N ASP A 90 3.67 3.40 14.89
CA ASP A 90 4.71 3.79 15.84
C ASP A 90 5.68 2.63 16.15
N ASN A 91 6.99 2.94 16.17
CA ASN A 91 8.12 2.02 16.38
C ASN A 91 8.40 1.00 15.26
N TYR A 92 7.43 0.63 14.44
CA TYR A 92 7.62 -0.37 13.39
C TYR A 92 8.13 0.27 12.11
N THR A 93 7.42 1.30 11.64
CA THR A 93 7.79 2.02 10.41
C THR A 93 9.16 2.68 10.53
N ASP A 94 9.48 3.30 11.68
CA ASP A 94 10.80 3.91 11.90
C ASP A 94 11.94 2.87 11.86
N HIS A 95 11.70 1.66 12.38
CA HIS A 95 12.67 0.57 12.28
C HIS A 95 12.85 0.08 10.84
N VAL A 96 11.75 0.00 10.07
CA VAL A 96 11.81 -0.30 8.64
C VAL A 96 12.67 0.74 7.91
N LEU A 97 12.48 2.04 8.20
CA LEU A 97 13.29 3.11 7.62
C LEU A 97 14.77 3.00 7.99
N ASP A 98 15.10 2.67 9.25
CA ASP A 98 16.49 2.41 9.67
C ASP A 98 17.14 1.30 8.84
N LEU A 99 16.39 0.23 8.54
CA LEU A 99 16.87 -0.86 7.68
C LEU A 99 17.07 -0.39 6.23
N PHE A 100 16.15 0.39 5.67
CA PHE A 100 16.33 0.94 4.32
C PHE A 100 17.58 1.82 4.21
N GLU A 101 17.86 2.65 5.22
CA GLU A 101 19.09 3.44 5.29
C GLU A 101 20.33 2.54 5.34
N GLN A 102 20.35 1.54 6.22
CA GLN A 102 21.48 0.60 6.38
C GLN A 102 21.84 -0.13 5.08
N TYR A 103 20.83 -0.49 4.29
CA TYR A 103 21.02 -1.19 3.01
C TYR A 103 21.16 -0.25 1.81
N ASN A 104 21.18 1.07 2.03
CA ASN A 104 21.19 2.10 0.98
C ASN A 104 20.10 1.85 -0.09
N ALA A 105 18.90 1.55 0.39
CA ALA A 105 17.75 1.16 -0.40
C ALA A 105 16.66 2.24 -0.36
N LYS A 106 15.71 2.15 -1.28
CA LYS A 106 14.45 2.91 -1.24
C LYS A 106 13.25 1.97 -1.35
N GLY A 107 12.19 2.27 -0.60
CA GLY A 107 10.87 1.64 -0.71
C GLY A 107 9.77 2.67 -0.97
N THR A 108 8.54 2.16 -1.13
CA THR A 108 7.33 2.97 -1.30
C THR A 108 6.32 2.66 -0.22
N PHE A 109 5.76 3.67 0.43
CA PHE A 109 4.82 3.52 1.54
C PHE A 109 3.44 4.01 1.10
N PHE A 110 2.46 3.12 1.05
CA PHE A 110 1.06 3.41 0.76
C PHE A 110 0.34 3.72 2.07
N ILE A 111 0.15 5.01 2.33
CA ILE A 111 -0.27 5.54 3.63
C ILE A 111 -1.79 5.59 3.71
N THR A 112 -2.35 4.98 4.75
CA THR A 112 -3.74 5.23 5.16
C THR A 112 -3.81 6.45 6.08
N GLY A 113 -4.91 7.20 6.00
CA GLY A 113 -5.06 8.47 6.72
C GLY A 113 -5.48 8.35 8.19
N ASN A 114 -6.51 7.56 8.48
CA ASN A 114 -6.98 7.21 9.82
C ASN A 114 -7.62 5.81 9.78
N ASN A 115 -6.76 4.79 9.85
CA ASN A 115 -7.10 3.38 9.84
C ASN A 115 -6.62 2.72 11.15
N ILE A 116 -7.05 1.48 11.44
CA ILE A 116 -6.51 0.61 12.50
C ILE A 116 -6.40 1.26 13.90
N ASN A 117 -7.25 2.25 14.18
CA ASN A 117 -7.22 3.03 15.42
C ASN A 117 -5.84 3.68 15.72
N LYS A 118 -5.02 3.96 14.69
CA LYS A 118 -3.74 4.67 14.86
C LYS A 118 -3.95 6.18 15.07
N GLY A 119 -5.09 6.70 14.65
CA GLY A 119 -5.37 8.14 14.62
C GLY A 119 -5.00 8.78 13.28
N GLU A 120 -5.30 10.07 13.16
CA GLU A 120 -5.13 10.82 11.92
C GLU A 120 -3.65 11.17 11.67
N ILE A 121 -3.15 10.92 10.45
CA ILE A 121 -1.73 11.09 10.14
C ILE A 121 -1.22 12.53 10.27
N ASP A 122 -2.06 13.55 10.10
CA ASP A 122 -1.68 14.97 10.08
C ASP A 122 -1.90 15.69 11.43
N THR A 123 -2.61 15.06 12.37
CA THR A 123 -2.77 15.58 13.74
C THR A 123 -2.01 14.77 14.80
N THR A 124 -1.62 13.52 14.48
CA THR A 124 -0.70 12.72 15.30
C THR A 124 0.75 13.07 14.97
N ALA A 125 1.46 13.67 15.94
CA ALA A 125 2.81 14.20 15.74
C ALA A 125 3.85 13.15 15.31
N SER A 126 3.79 11.92 15.85
CA SER A 126 4.70 10.84 15.46
C SER A 126 4.52 10.45 13.99
N HIS A 127 3.27 10.23 13.56
CA HIS A 127 2.96 9.91 12.16
C HIS A 127 3.45 10.98 11.18
N SER A 128 3.16 12.25 11.50
CA SER A 128 3.64 13.38 10.69
C SER A 128 5.17 13.45 10.63
N ALA A 129 5.87 13.13 11.72
CA ALA A 129 7.34 13.09 11.74
C ALA A 129 7.88 11.92 10.89
N THR A 130 7.32 10.72 11.02
CA THR A 130 7.72 9.55 10.25
C THR A 130 7.47 9.74 8.75
N ILE A 131 6.34 10.33 8.34
CA ILE A 131 6.06 10.63 6.92
C ILE A 131 7.05 11.68 6.36
N LYS A 132 7.42 12.69 7.14
CA LYS A 132 8.47 13.65 6.74
C LYS A 132 9.83 12.98 6.61
N ARG A 133 10.14 12.05 7.52
CA ARG A 133 11.36 11.24 7.48
C ARG A 133 11.43 10.43 6.20
N MET A 134 10.37 9.69 5.85
CA MET A 134 10.24 8.95 4.57
C MET A 134 10.64 9.84 3.38
N ALA A 135 10.03 11.02 3.28
CA ALA A 135 10.30 11.95 2.19
C ALA A 135 11.76 12.44 2.19
N SER A 136 12.29 12.81 3.36
CA SER A 136 13.67 13.32 3.48
C SER A 136 14.73 12.26 3.18
N GLU A 137 14.43 10.98 3.40
CA GLU A 137 15.30 9.85 3.12
C GLU A 137 15.14 9.32 1.68
N GLY A 138 14.29 9.97 0.87
CA GLY A 138 14.11 9.68 -0.56
C GLY A 138 13.14 8.53 -0.85
N HIS A 139 12.33 8.12 0.14
CA HIS A 139 11.27 7.16 -0.09
C HIS A 139 10.11 7.78 -0.85
N GLN A 140 9.34 6.94 -1.55
CA GLN A 140 8.12 7.38 -2.19
C GLN A 140 6.95 7.20 -1.21
N ILE A 141 6.13 8.25 -1.07
CA ILE A 141 4.88 8.22 -0.33
C ILE A 141 3.74 8.13 -1.34
N ALA A 142 2.82 7.20 -1.16
CA ALA A 142 1.66 6.98 -1.99
C ALA A 142 0.39 6.90 -1.14
N SER A 143 -0.78 7.06 -1.75
CA SER A 143 -2.07 7.02 -1.04
C SER A 143 -2.60 5.59 -0.89
N HIS A 144 -3.14 5.27 0.27
CA HIS A 144 -3.89 4.04 0.52
C HIS A 144 -5.29 4.32 1.06
N THR A 145 -5.91 5.42 0.61
CA THR A 145 -7.24 5.92 1.04
C THR A 145 -7.26 6.45 2.48
N TRP A 146 -8.33 7.15 2.88
CA TRP A 146 -8.44 7.74 4.21
C TRP A 146 -8.60 6.64 5.28
N THR A 147 -9.57 5.75 5.14
CA THR A 147 -9.97 4.78 6.18
C THR A 147 -9.85 3.32 5.74
N HIS A 148 -9.25 3.06 4.58
CA HIS A 148 -9.06 1.70 4.03
C HIS A 148 -10.37 1.04 3.55
N LEU A 149 -11.29 1.82 2.97
CA LEU A 149 -12.51 1.24 2.36
C LEU A 149 -12.19 0.46 1.07
N ASP A 150 -12.94 -0.64 0.86
CA ASP A 150 -13.02 -1.30 -0.44
C ASP A 150 -13.65 -0.35 -1.47
N LEU A 151 -12.83 0.12 -2.41
CA LEU A 151 -13.28 1.10 -3.39
C LEU A 151 -14.31 0.52 -4.34
N SER A 152 -14.30 -0.78 -4.67
CA SER A 152 -15.35 -1.36 -5.52
C SER A 152 -16.70 -1.46 -4.81
N ALA A 153 -16.72 -1.48 -3.47
CA ALA A 153 -17.93 -1.65 -2.66
C ALA A 153 -18.65 -0.34 -2.27
N VAL A 154 -18.04 0.82 -2.53
CA VAL A 154 -18.57 2.13 -2.11
C VAL A 154 -18.95 3.02 -3.31
N SER A 155 -19.72 4.08 -3.05
CA SER A 155 -20.16 5.00 -4.11
C SER A 155 -18.98 5.80 -4.69
N GLU A 156 -19.14 6.34 -5.91
CA GLU A 156 -18.13 7.24 -6.49
C GLU A 156 -17.83 8.45 -5.59
N THR A 157 -18.86 9.00 -4.93
CA THR A 157 -18.71 10.10 -3.96
C THR A 157 -17.80 9.69 -2.81
N ASP A 158 -18.01 8.50 -2.25
CA ASP A 158 -17.20 7.99 -1.15
C ASP A 158 -15.77 7.69 -1.60
N ARG A 159 -15.57 7.10 -2.79
CA ARG A 159 -14.22 6.91 -3.37
C ARG A 159 -13.47 8.24 -3.48
N LYS A 160 -14.13 9.28 -3.99
CA LYS A 160 -13.53 10.62 -4.11
C LYS A 160 -13.20 11.19 -2.74
N ALA A 161 -14.11 11.06 -1.76
CA ALA A 161 -13.88 11.53 -0.40
C ALA A 161 -12.67 10.81 0.24
N GLN A 162 -12.56 9.50 0.07
CA GLN A 162 -11.44 8.69 0.54
C GLN A 162 -10.09 9.19 0.03
N MET A 163 -10.01 9.51 -1.27
CA MET A 163 -8.79 10.04 -1.86
C MET A 163 -8.52 11.48 -1.41
N VAL A 164 -9.50 12.37 -1.54
CA VAL A 164 -9.35 13.81 -1.22
C VAL A 164 -8.97 14.02 0.25
N LYS A 165 -9.57 13.29 1.20
CA LYS A 165 -9.20 13.42 2.62
C LYS A 165 -7.76 13.00 2.87
N ASN A 166 -7.30 11.89 2.29
CA ASN A 166 -5.91 11.47 2.42
C ASN A 166 -4.96 12.49 1.76
N GLU A 167 -5.31 13.01 0.57
CA GLU A 167 -4.57 14.10 -0.08
C GLU A 167 -4.44 15.34 0.83
N MET A 168 -5.52 15.76 1.48
CA MET A 168 -5.51 16.90 2.39
C MET A 168 -4.55 16.68 3.56
N ALA A 169 -4.60 15.50 4.20
CA ALA A 169 -3.73 15.16 5.31
C ALA A 169 -2.25 15.09 4.89
N LEU A 170 -1.94 14.38 3.80
CA LEU A 170 -0.57 14.33 3.26
C LEU A 170 -0.05 15.71 2.85
N ARG A 171 -0.91 16.55 2.25
CA ARG A 171 -0.58 17.95 1.91
C ARG A 171 -0.30 18.78 3.16
N ASN A 172 -1.04 18.60 4.25
CA ASN A 172 -0.78 19.31 5.51
C ASN A 172 0.60 18.94 6.09
N ILE A 173 1.06 17.71 5.87
CA ILE A 173 2.37 17.22 6.34
C ILE A 173 3.52 17.66 5.43
N LEU A 174 3.37 17.47 4.12
CA LEU A 174 4.45 17.57 3.13
C LEU A 174 4.40 18.85 2.28
N GLY A 175 3.26 19.52 2.20
CA GLY A 175 3.01 20.63 1.26
C GLY A 175 2.64 20.20 -0.16
N TYR A 176 2.62 18.89 -0.44
CA TYR A 176 2.23 18.27 -1.70
C TYR A 176 1.55 16.92 -1.41
N PHE A 177 0.95 16.28 -2.42
CA PHE A 177 0.21 15.02 -2.25
C PHE A 177 0.41 14.06 -3.43
N PRO A 178 0.31 12.74 -3.24
CA PRO A 178 0.75 11.75 -4.23
C PRO A 178 -0.16 11.64 -5.45
N THR A 179 0.45 11.24 -6.57
CA THR A 179 -0.22 10.75 -7.79
C THR A 179 -0.31 9.23 -7.85
N TYR A 180 0.37 8.52 -6.94
CA TYR A 180 0.33 7.06 -6.82
C TYR A 180 -0.64 6.64 -5.71
N MET A 181 -1.37 5.55 -5.95
CA MET A 181 -2.19 4.91 -4.93
C MET A 181 -2.27 3.40 -5.13
N ARG A 182 -2.59 2.69 -4.05
CA ARG A 182 -3.00 1.28 -4.09
C ARG A 182 -4.40 1.17 -3.51
N PRO A 183 -5.34 0.47 -4.15
CA PRO A 183 -6.66 0.28 -3.60
C PRO A 183 -6.62 -0.77 -2.47
N PRO A 184 -7.24 -0.50 -1.31
CA PRO A 184 -7.47 -1.48 -0.27
C PRO A 184 -8.02 -2.80 -0.82
N TYR A 185 -7.53 -3.92 -0.27
CA TYR A 185 -7.91 -5.28 -0.68
C TYR A 185 -7.66 -5.61 -2.15
N SER A 186 -6.82 -4.81 -2.83
CA SER A 186 -6.67 -4.86 -4.28
C SER A 186 -8.00 -4.73 -5.04
N SER A 187 -9.00 -4.06 -4.46
CA SER A 187 -10.35 -3.97 -5.00
C SER A 187 -10.61 -2.61 -5.63
N CYS A 188 -10.47 -2.55 -6.96
CA CYS A 188 -10.85 -1.40 -7.77
C CYS A 188 -11.09 -1.87 -9.21
N THR A 189 -12.35 -2.11 -9.59
CA THR A 189 -12.66 -2.67 -10.91
C THR A 189 -13.38 -1.70 -11.84
N ALA A 190 -13.29 -1.94 -13.15
CA ALA A 190 -14.05 -1.23 -14.17
C ALA A 190 -15.58 -1.33 -13.94
N GLU A 191 -16.10 -2.49 -13.56
CA GLU A 191 -17.54 -2.71 -13.33
C GLU A 191 -18.08 -1.85 -12.20
N SER A 192 -17.28 -1.65 -11.15
CA SER A 192 -17.64 -0.79 -10.03
C SER A 192 -17.56 0.71 -10.42
N GLY A 193 -16.85 1.06 -11.49
CA GLY A 193 -16.48 2.42 -11.87
C GLY A 193 -15.26 2.97 -11.14
N CYS A 194 -14.60 2.17 -10.31
CA CYS A 194 -13.44 2.61 -9.53
C CYS A 194 -12.24 3.01 -10.42
N GLU A 195 -11.91 2.21 -11.43
CA GLU A 195 -10.78 2.50 -12.34
C GLU A 195 -10.94 3.85 -13.04
N GLN A 196 -12.16 4.16 -13.50
CA GLN A 196 -12.47 5.46 -14.10
C GLN A 196 -12.35 6.59 -13.07
N THR A 197 -12.87 6.39 -11.86
CA THR A 197 -12.75 7.37 -10.77
C THR A 197 -11.28 7.70 -10.47
N MET A 198 -10.42 6.68 -10.38
CA MET A 198 -8.99 6.87 -10.15
C MET A 198 -8.32 7.57 -11.35
N SER A 199 -8.72 7.24 -12.59
CA SER A 199 -8.24 7.93 -13.78
C SER A 199 -8.62 9.41 -13.78
N ASP A 200 -9.84 9.75 -13.38
CA ASP A 200 -10.35 11.14 -13.33
C ASP A 200 -9.67 11.96 -12.22
N LEU A 201 -9.40 11.31 -11.08
CA LEU A 201 -8.59 11.90 -10.00
C LEU A 201 -7.09 11.95 -10.32
N GLY A 202 -6.67 11.37 -11.45
CA GLY A 202 -5.31 11.37 -11.96
C GLY A 202 -4.37 10.47 -11.16
N TYR A 203 -4.82 9.32 -10.68
CA TYR A 203 -4.01 8.37 -9.92
C TYR A 203 -3.42 7.24 -10.76
N HIS A 204 -2.15 6.93 -10.55
CA HIS A 204 -1.57 5.63 -10.91
C HIS A 204 -2.06 4.58 -9.91
N VAL A 205 -2.69 3.51 -10.39
CA VAL A 205 -3.24 2.44 -9.55
C VAL A 205 -2.23 1.29 -9.51
N VAL A 206 -1.63 1.05 -8.33
CA VAL A 206 -0.51 0.11 -8.16
C VAL A 206 -0.95 -1.13 -7.41
N TYR A 207 -0.63 -2.29 -7.96
CA TYR A 207 -0.77 -3.62 -7.37
C TYR A 207 0.61 -4.22 -7.11
N PHE A 208 0.79 -5.51 -7.31
CA PHE A 208 2.02 -6.25 -7.07
C PHE A 208 2.02 -7.57 -7.83
N ASN A 209 3.20 -8.08 -8.15
CA ASN A 209 3.41 -9.42 -8.71
C ASN A 209 4.17 -10.35 -7.75
N VAL A 210 4.53 -9.85 -6.57
CA VAL A 210 5.10 -10.62 -5.46
C VAL A 210 4.30 -10.34 -4.20
N ASP A 211 3.45 -11.28 -3.82
CA ASP A 211 2.76 -11.26 -2.54
C ASP A 211 3.60 -11.98 -1.48
N THR A 212 3.86 -11.30 -0.36
CA THR A 212 4.56 -11.91 0.78
C THR A 212 3.60 -12.63 1.72
N ASP A 213 2.29 -12.41 1.61
CA ASP A 213 1.24 -12.95 2.50
C ASP A 213 1.54 -12.66 3.98
N ASP A 214 2.31 -11.61 4.28
CA ASP A 214 2.86 -11.33 5.61
C ASP A 214 1.79 -11.10 6.69
N TYR A 215 0.66 -10.52 6.29
CA TYR A 215 -0.52 -10.31 7.13
C TYR A 215 -1.15 -11.62 7.66
N ASN A 216 -0.89 -12.77 7.01
CA ASN A 216 -1.29 -14.09 7.49
C ASN A 216 -0.18 -14.81 8.28
N GLN A 217 1.03 -14.24 8.37
CA GLN A 217 2.21 -14.83 8.99
C GLN A 217 2.71 -14.04 10.21
N LEU A 218 1.77 -13.65 11.09
CA LEU A 218 2.02 -12.71 12.20
C LEU A 218 2.86 -13.28 13.35
N GLU A 219 3.01 -14.61 13.43
CA GLU A 219 3.79 -15.28 14.48
C GLU A 219 5.23 -15.54 14.05
N ALA A 220 6.16 -15.52 15.00
CA ALA A 220 7.58 -15.79 14.74
C ALA A 220 7.83 -17.18 14.11
N THR A 221 6.95 -18.15 14.37
CA THR A 221 7.01 -19.49 13.76
C THR A 221 6.49 -19.54 12.33
N GLN A 222 5.76 -18.51 11.88
CA GLN A 222 5.10 -18.44 10.58
C GLN A 222 5.82 -17.53 9.59
N ILE A 223 6.52 -16.50 10.05
CA ILE A 223 7.16 -15.49 9.17
C ILE A 223 8.14 -16.09 8.15
N GLN A 224 8.66 -17.29 8.40
CA GLN A 224 9.48 -18.02 7.44
C GLN A 224 8.71 -18.33 6.13
N ASN A 225 7.40 -18.49 6.18
CA ASN A 225 6.55 -18.66 5.00
C ASN A 225 6.62 -17.42 4.09
N ALA A 226 6.45 -16.22 4.66
CA ALA A 226 6.55 -14.97 3.91
C ALA A 226 7.95 -14.77 3.29
N LYS A 227 9.01 -15.11 4.05
CA LYS A 227 10.39 -15.14 3.54
C LYS A 227 10.53 -16.08 2.34
N ASN A 228 9.94 -17.27 2.43
CA ASN A 228 9.95 -18.26 1.35
C ASN A 228 9.14 -17.80 0.12
N TYR A 229 7.98 -17.16 0.32
CA TYR A 229 7.15 -16.63 -0.77
C TYR A 229 7.89 -15.51 -1.50
N PHE A 230 8.46 -14.55 -0.78
CA PHE A 230 9.26 -13.48 -1.37
C PHE A 230 10.41 -14.03 -2.21
N ARG A 231 11.30 -14.81 -1.58
CA ARG A 231 12.49 -15.34 -2.26
C ARG A 231 12.11 -16.30 -3.40
N GLY A 232 11.08 -17.10 -3.20
CA GLY A 232 10.56 -18.05 -4.17
C GLY A 232 10.11 -17.36 -5.46
N ASN A 233 9.34 -16.28 -5.35
CA ASN A 233 8.90 -15.49 -6.50
C ASN A 233 10.09 -14.84 -7.23
N ILE A 234 10.95 -14.09 -6.54
CA ILE A 234 12.01 -13.31 -7.20
C ILE A 234 13.17 -14.14 -7.77
N THR A 235 13.18 -15.44 -7.49
CA THR A 235 14.15 -16.42 -8.05
C THR A 235 13.48 -17.49 -8.91
N ALA A 236 12.15 -17.41 -9.09
CA ALA A 236 11.39 -18.39 -9.86
C ALA A 236 11.92 -18.48 -11.30
N ASN A 237 11.91 -19.68 -11.87
CA ASN A 237 12.29 -19.94 -13.26
C ASN A 237 13.70 -19.41 -13.65
N GLY A 238 14.60 -19.29 -12.68
CA GLY A 238 15.95 -18.76 -12.92
C GLY A 238 16.00 -17.25 -13.11
N ALA A 239 15.03 -16.52 -12.57
CA ALA A 239 15.01 -15.06 -12.61
C ALA A 239 16.28 -14.45 -12.02
N THR A 240 16.78 -13.41 -12.68
CA THR A 240 17.99 -12.68 -12.28
C THR A 240 17.82 -11.18 -12.52
N PRO A 241 18.62 -10.32 -11.86
CA PRO A 241 18.58 -8.88 -12.10
C PRO A 241 18.87 -8.46 -13.55
N ALA A 242 19.44 -9.33 -14.39
CA ALA A 242 19.73 -8.99 -15.78
C ALA A 242 18.46 -8.80 -16.62
N ASN A 243 17.40 -9.54 -16.31
CA ASN A 243 16.21 -9.65 -17.18
C ASN A 243 14.88 -9.62 -16.41
N ASN A 244 14.90 -9.34 -15.10
CA ASN A 244 13.70 -9.40 -14.27
C ASN A 244 13.63 -8.21 -13.32
N GLU A 245 12.40 -7.91 -12.93
CA GLU A 245 12.01 -6.83 -12.05
C GLU A 245 10.77 -7.24 -11.27
N TRP A 246 10.61 -6.73 -10.05
CA TRP A 246 9.58 -7.20 -9.15
C TRP A 246 8.94 -6.04 -8.38
N LEU A 247 7.64 -6.16 -8.16
CA LEU A 247 6.87 -5.24 -7.32
C LEU A 247 6.26 -6.06 -6.18
N ALA A 248 6.79 -5.87 -4.98
CA ALA A 248 6.46 -6.67 -3.81
C ALA A 248 5.65 -5.88 -2.79
N ILE A 249 4.63 -6.54 -2.21
CA ILE A 249 3.79 -6.00 -1.14
C ILE A 249 4.15 -6.62 0.21
N ALA A 250 4.13 -5.79 1.25
CA ALA A 250 4.15 -6.16 2.66
C ALA A 250 3.39 -5.08 3.46
N HIS A 251 3.28 -5.23 4.77
CA HIS A 251 2.58 -4.31 5.66
C HIS A 251 3.46 -3.98 6.87
N ASP A 252 4.00 -2.76 6.94
CA ASP A 252 4.93 -2.33 8.00
C ASP A 252 4.25 -2.11 9.36
N ILE A 253 2.94 -2.28 9.43
CA ILE A 253 2.15 -2.30 10.65
C ILE A 253 2.29 -3.61 11.45
N HIS A 254 2.91 -4.64 10.87
CA HIS A 254 3.09 -5.93 11.51
C HIS A 254 4.51 -6.08 12.10
N PRO A 255 4.64 -6.53 13.37
CA PRO A 255 5.94 -6.62 14.03
C PRO A 255 6.88 -7.62 13.34
N GLN A 256 6.35 -8.74 12.84
CA GLN A 256 7.17 -9.71 12.09
C GLN A 256 7.62 -9.16 10.74
N THR A 257 6.80 -8.33 10.10
CA THR A 257 7.20 -7.67 8.86
C THR A 257 8.32 -6.67 9.11
N ALA A 258 8.14 -5.79 10.11
CA ALA A 258 9.12 -4.77 10.47
C ALA A 258 10.45 -5.37 10.94
N TYR A 259 10.41 -6.26 11.96
CA TYR A 259 11.61 -6.73 12.64
C TYR A 259 12.26 -7.99 12.04
N ASN A 260 11.59 -8.69 11.11
CA ASN A 260 12.11 -9.95 10.58
C ASN A 260 12.06 -10.07 9.05
N LEU A 261 10.95 -9.71 8.41
CA LEU A 261 10.81 -9.88 6.97
C LEU A 261 11.58 -8.81 6.20
N THR A 262 11.52 -7.55 6.63
CA THR A 262 12.12 -6.41 5.93
C THR A 262 13.62 -6.59 5.72
N GLU A 263 14.39 -6.87 6.79
CA GLU A 263 15.82 -7.11 6.67
C GLU A 263 16.13 -8.34 5.80
N TYR A 264 15.32 -9.40 5.90
CA TYR A 264 15.47 -10.57 5.03
C TYR A 264 15.27 -10.22 3.56
N MET A 265 14.26 -9.40 3.22
CA MET A 265 14.02 -8.96 1.86
C MET A 265 15.20 -8.14 1.34
N LEU A 266 15.65 -7.12 2.09
CA LEU A 266 16.76 -6.25 1.72
C LEU A 266 18.09 -7.01 1.55
N SER A 267 18.42 -7.89 2.49
CA SER A 267 19.63 -8.74 2.41
C SER A 267 19.56 -9.73 1.24
N THR A 268 18.38 -10.29 0.95
CA THR A 268 18.17 -11.17 -0.20
C THR A 268 18.39 -10.41 -1.50
N LEU A 269 17.81 -9.21 -1.66
CA LEU A 269 17.99 -8.38 -2.85
C LEU A 269 19.47 -8.02 -3.06
N THR A 270 20.15 -7.60 -2.00
CA THR A 270 21.58 -7.28 -2.02
C THR A 270 22.41 -8.50 -2.46
N THR A 271 22.12 -9.68 -1.90
CA THR A 271 22.83 -10.93 -2.23
C THR A 271 22.60 -11.36 -3.68
N LEU A 272 21.39 -11.16 -4.21
CA LEU A 272 21.03 -11.51 -5.58
C LEU A 272 21.47 -10.44 -6.60
N GLY A 273 21.86 -9.25 -6.15
CA GLY A 273 22.27 -8.13 -7.01
C GLY A 273 21.13 -7.28 -7.57
N TYR A 274 19.92 -7.40 -7.00
CA TYR A 274 18.82 -6.48 -7.30
C TYR A 274 18.99 -5.16 -6.53
N LYS A 275 18.43 -4.07 -7.07
CA LYS A 275 18.33 -2.78 -6.38
C LYS A 275 16.93 -2.59 -5.82
N ALA A 276 16.82 -2.34 -4.52
CA ALA A 276 15.57 -1.91 -3.91
C ALA A 276 15.33 -0.41 -4.19
N VAL A 277 14.28 -0.11 -4.95
CA VAL A 277 13.95 1.23 -5.44
C VAL A 277 12.49 1.60 -5.16
N THR A 278 12.13 2.86 -5.37
CA THR A 278 10.72 3.29 -5.32
C THR A 278 9.90 2.72 -6.48
N VAL A 279 8.56 2.70 -6.37
CA VAL A 279 7.68 2.27 -7.46
C VAL A 279 7.85 3.17 -8.68
N GLY A 280 7.94 4.49 -8.47
CA GLY A 280 8.21 5.44 -9.55
C GLY A 280 9.50 5.12 -10.31
N GLU A 281 10.61 4.91 -9.60
CA GLU A 281 11.88 4.50 -10.23
C GLU A 281 11.78 3.16 -10.95
N CYS A 282 11.10 2.17 -10.35
CA CYS A 282 10.96 0.85 -10.96
C CYS A 282 10.10 0.86 -12.23
N LEU A 283 9.26 1.88 -12.40
CA LEU A 283 8.45 2.15 -13.59
C LEU A 283 9.13 3.10 -14.59
N GLY A 284 10.28 3.67 -14.24
CA GLY A 284 10.97 4.67 -15.05
C GLY A 284 10.28 6.04 -15.08
N ASP A 285 9.48 6.37 -14.06
CA ASP A 285 8.81 7.66 -13.93
C ASP A 285 9.67 8.67 -13.18
N ASP A 286 9.73 9.90 -13.70
CA ASP A 286 10.48 10.99 -13.08
C ASP A 286 9.88 11.35 -11.71
N ALA A 287 10.72 11.58 -10.70
CA ALA A 287 10.29 11.94 -9.35
C ALA A 287 9.41 13.19 -9.30
N ALA A 288 9.54 14.10 -10.27
CA ALA A 288 8.66 15.26 -10.41
C ALA A 288 7.19 14.91 -10.71
N ASN A 289 6.91 13.71 -11.21
CA ASN A 289 5.56 13.24 -11.56
C ASN A 289 4.87 12.51 -10.40
N TRP A 290 5.60 12.13 -9.34
CA TRP A 290 5.05 11.33 -8.24
C TRP A 290 4.08 12.10 -7.34
N TYR A 291 4.08 13.44 -7.42
CA TYR A 291 3.32 14.30 -6.53
C TYR A 291 2.69 15.49 -7.27
N ARG A 292 1.60 16.02 -6.70
CA ARG A 292 0.98 17.28 -7.11
C ARG A 292 1.30 18.37 -6.09
N ALA A 293 1.68 19.54 -6.60
CA ALA A 293 1.95 20.70 -5.78
C ALA A 293 0.66 21.31 -5.19
N ASN A 294 0.82 22.05 -4.10
CA ASN A 294 -0.25 22.85 -3.52
C ASN A 294 -0.72 23.95 -4.51
N PRO A 295 -2.03 24.19 -4.67
CA PRO A 295 -2.52 25.33 -5.45
C PRO A 295 -1.90 26.63 -4.94
N GLY A 296 -1.21 27.35 -5.81
CA GLY A 296 -0.61 28.66 -5.49
C GLY A 296 0.86 28.64 -5.05
N THR A 297 1.50 27.48 -4.93
CA THR A 297 2.97 27.39 -4.80
C THR A 297 3.57 26.94 -6.12
N THR A 298 4.08 27.89 -6.91
CA THR A 298 5.05 27.57 -7.97
C THR A 298 6.28 26.94 -7.33
N THR A 299 6.62 25.73 -7.78
CA THR A 299 7.84 25.00 -7.43
C THR A 299 9.05 25.92 -7.66
N GLN A 300 9.79 26.26 -6.59
CA GLN A 300 11.13 26.77 -6.78
C GLN A 300 12.03 25.58 -7.11
N THR A 301 12.60 25.66 -8.30
CA THR A 301 13.60 24.77 -8.90
C THR A 301 14.83 24.58 -8.03
#